data_AF-A0A3N5N9H2-F1
#
_entry.id   AF-A0A3N5N9H2-F1
#
_cell.length_a   1.000
_cell.length_b   1.000
_cell.length_c   1.000
_cell.angle_alpha   90.00
_cell.angle_beta   90.00
_cell.angle_gamma   90.00
#
_symmetry.space_group_name_H-M   'P 1'
#
loop_
_entity.id
_entity.type
_entity.pdbx_description
1 polymer ?
#
loop_
_entity_poly.entity_id
_entity_poly.type
_entity_poly.pdbx_seq_one_letter_code
_entity_poly.pdbx_strand_id
1 'polypeptide(L)'
;MGGAMNIRNEDIKEILVEIPEGHKHIRTTIFLQDGSELVFQEAAIANITRAYITVKTHPRKASVTLKGTHLSGKKAGYADWQLIEE
;
A
#
# COMPACT_ATOMS: atom_id res chain seq x y z
N MET A 1 12.51 18.74 -4.05
CA MET A 1 11.28 18.25 -4.71
C MET A 1 11.63 16.93 -5.38
N GLY A 2 11.13 15.80 -4.87
CA GLY A 2 11.28 14.53 -5.57
C GLY A 2 10.27 14.48 -6.71
N GLY A 3 10.73 14.18 -7.92
CA GLY A 3 9.83 13.89 -9.04
C GLY A 3 8.98 12.65 -8.75
N ALA A 4 7.78 12.59 -9.31
CA ALA A 4 6.95 11.40 -9.22
C ALA A 4 7.58 10.27 -10.04
N MET A 5 7.82 9.12 -9.41
CA MET A 5 8.24 7.91 -10.11
C MET A 5 7.00 7.20 -10.67
N ASN A 6 6.95 7.01 -11.98
CA ASN A 6 5.91 6.23 -12.66
C ASN A 6 6.45 4.84 -12.96
N ILE A 7 5.96 3.82 -12.27
CA ILE A 7 6.38 2.42 -12.46
C ILE A 7 5.39 1.74 -13.40
N ARG A 8 5.86 1.32 -14.58
CA ARG A 8 5.07 0.53 -15.52
C ARG A 8 5.24 -0.96 -15.21
N ASN A 9 4.34 -1.78 -15.71
CA ASN A 9 4.43 -3.23 -15.50
C ASN A 9 5.74 -3.83 -16.03
N GLU A 10 6.28 -3.32 -17.14
CA GLU A 10 7.58 -3.77 -17.69
C GLU A 10 8.78 -3.37 -16.82
N ASP A 11 8.63 -2.34 -15.98
CA ASP A 11 9.66 -1.90 -15.04
C ASP A 11 9.70 -2.82 -13.80
N ILE A 12 8.65 -3.63 -13.58
CA ILE A 12 8.58 -4.61 -12.49
C ILE A 12 9.23 -5.92 -12.95
N LYS A 13 10.19 -6.39 -12.16
CA LYS A 13 10.84 -7.69 -12.33
C LYS A 13 10.04 -8.80 -11.66
N GLU A 14 9.64 -8.58 -10.41
CA GLU A 14 8.97 -9.58 -9.58
C GLU A 14 8.16 -8.90 -8.46
N ILE A 15 7.09 -9.55 -8.02
CA ILE A 15 6.35 -9.16 -6.81
C ILE A 15 6.32 -10.37 -5.87
N LEU A 16 6.87 -10.20 -4.67
CA LEU A 16 6.85 -11.19 -3.60
C LEU A 16 5.85 -10.77 -2.53
N VAL A 17 4.93 -11.66 -2.18
CA VAL A 17 3.96 -11.47 -1.10
C VAL A 17 4.05 -12.65 -0.16
N GLU A 18 4.48 -12.41 1.06
CA GLU A 18 4.76 -13.47 2.03
C GLU A 18 4.54 -13.01 3.47
N ILE A 19 4.50 -13.98 4.39
CA ILE A 19 4.67 -13.73 5.82
C ILE A 19 6.11 -14.15 6.16
N PRO A 20 7.03 -13.19 6.39
CA PRO A 20 8.42 -13.54 6.65
C PRO A 20 8.58 -14.40 7.90
N GLU A 21 9.67 -15.16 7.97
CA GLU A 21 9.96 -15.98 9.14
C GLU A 21 9.99 -15.13 10.42
N GLY A 22 9.33 -15.62 11.47
CA GLY A 22 9.19 -14.91 12.75
C GLY A 22 8.21 -13.72 12.74
N HIS A 23 7.57 -13.41 11.62
CA HIS A 23 6.60 -12.31 11.51
C HIS A 23 5.16 -12.84 11.54
N LYS A 24 4.24 -11.98 12.00
CA LYS A 24 2.80 -12.27 12.01
C LYS A 24 2.03 -11.65 10.84
N HIS A 25 2.68 -10.72 10.14
CA HIS A 25 2.03 -9.83 9.18
C HIS A 25 2.65 -9.98 7.80
N ILE A 26 1.81 -9.77 6.79
CA ILE A 26 2.22 -9.84 5.39
C ILE A 26 3.24 -8.73 5.09
N ARG A 27 4.19 -9.05 4.22
CA ARG A 27 5.06 -8.12 3.53
C ARG A 27 4.88 -8.27 2.04
N THR A 28 4.96 -7.15 1.33
CA THR A 28 4.92 -7.12 -0.12
C THR A 28 6.14 -6.39 -0.62
N THR A 29 6.97 -7.08 -1.38
CA THR A 29 8.18 -6.52 -2.00
C THR A 29 8.00 -6.50 -3.50
N ILE A 30 8.20 -5.33 -4.11
CA ILE A 30 8.23 -5.17 -5.57
C ILE A 30 9.68 -4.96 -5.97
N PHE A 31 10.23 -5.89 -6.74
CA PHE A 31 11.56 -5.81 -7.33
C PHE A 31 11.45 -5.15 -8.71
N LEU A 32 12.24 -4.12 -8.98
CA LEU A 32 12.28 -3.45 -10.27
C LEU A 32 13.44 -3.96 -11.14
N GLN A 33 13.35 -3.75 -12.46
CA GLN A 33 14.37 -4.17 -13.43
C GLN A 33 15.72 -3.47 -13.20
N ASP A 34 15.72 -2.26 -12.64
CA ASP A 34 16.93 -1.49 -12.33
C ASP A 34 17.62 -1.95 -11.03
N GLY A 35 17.07 -2.96 -10.35
CA GLY A 35 17.58 -3.50 -9.08
C GLY A 35 17.08 -2.78 -7.83
N SER A 36 16.22 -1.76 -7.96
CA SER A 36 15.58 -1.14 -6.80
C SER A 36 14.42 -2.00 -6.26
N GLU A 37 14.09 -1.81 -4.98
CA GLU A 37 13.06 -2.57 -4.28
C GLU A 37 12.12 -1.65 -3.50
N LEU A 38 10.83 -1.96 -3.54
CA LEU A 38 9.79 -1.30 -2.74
C LEU A 38 9.16 -2.31 -1.78
N VAL A 39 9.40 -2.13 -0.47
CA VAL A 39 8.87 -3.01 0.58
C VAL A 39 7.73 -2.32 1.31
N PHE A 40 6.56 -2.96 1.32
CA PHE A 40 5.36 -2.48 1.98
C PHE A 40 4.97 -3.36 3.17
N GLN A 41 4.52 -2.70 4.24
CA GLN A 41 3.81 -3.37 5.33
C GLN A 41 2.39 -3.74 4.91
N GLU A 42 1.84 -4.79 5.50
CA GLU A 42 0.45 -5.26 5.29
C GLU A 42 -0.57 -4.11 5.30
N ALA A 43 -0.51 -3.22 6.29
CA ALA A 43 -1.43 -2.09 6.42
C ALA A 43 -1.37 -1.12 5.22
N ALA A 44 -0.20 -0.95 4.60
CA ALA A 44 -0.07 -0.07 3.43
C ALA A 44 -0.74 -0.70 2.21
N ILE A 45 -0.50 -1.99 1.94
CA ILE A 45 -1.14 -2.72 0.83
C ILE A 45 -2.65 -2.83 1.02
N ALA A 46 -3.12 -3.05 2.25
CA ALA A 46 -4.56 -3.06 2.56
C ALA A 46 -5.20 -1.70 2.18
N ASN A 47 -4.53 -0.59 2.50
CA ASN A 47 -5.03 0.75 2.17
C ASN A 47 -4.96 1.06 0.66
N ILE A 48 -3.88 0.67 -0.03
CA ILE A 48 -3.78 0.77 -1.50
C ILE A 48 -4.91 -0.01 -2.17
N THR A 49 -5.12 -1.26 -1.75
CA THR A 49 -6.17 -2.13 -2.27
C THR A 49 -7.55 -1.51 -2.06
N ARG A 50 -7.83 -1.01 -0.86
CA ARG A 50 -9.09 -0.34 -0.53
C ARG A 50 -9.32 0.92 -1.38
N ALA A 51 -8.30 1.76 -1.56
CA ALA A 51 -8.39 2.94 -2.40
C ALA A 51 -8.69 2.58 -3.87
N TYR A 52 -7.96 1.61 -4.42
CA TYR A 52 -8.16 1.11 -5.78
C TYR A 52 -9.58 0.56 -5.98
N ILE A 53 -10.03 -0.32 -5.08
CA ILE A 53 -11.38 -0.90 -5.15
C ILE A 53 -12.44 0.21 -5.05
N THR A 54 -12.25 1.20 -4.17
CA THR A 54 -13.19 2.33 -4.01
C THR A 54 -13.39 3.07 -5.32
N VAL A 55 -12.32 3.48 -5.99
CA VAL A 55 -12.43 4.19 -7.28
C VAL A 55 -12.97 3.28 -8.36
N LYS A 56 -12.50 2.03 -8.43
CA LYS A 56 -12.87 1.09 -9.50
C LYS A 56 -14.35 0.70 -9.47
N THR A 57 -14.94 0.60 -8.28
CA THR A 57 -16.28 0.03 -8.07
C THR A 57 -17.36 1.07 -7.75
N HIS A 58 -16.98 2.27 -7.30
CA HIS A 58 -17.97 3.29 -6.95
C HIS A 58 -18.49 4.01 -8.21
N PRO A 59 -19.81 4.10 -8.44
CA PRO A 59 -20.39 4.57 -9.70
C PRO A 59 -20.19 6.07 -10.01
N ARG A 60 -19.58 6.82 -9.09
CA ARG A 60 -19.41 8.28 -9.17
C ARG A 60 -18.07 8.81 -8.66
N LYS A 61 -17.27 8.00 -7.95
CA LYS A 61 -16.00 8.49 -7.38
C LYS A 61 -14.91 8.23 -8.41
N ALA A 62 -14.30 9.30 -8.91
CA ALA A 62 -13.20 9.22 -9.86
C ALA A 62 -11.82 9.16 -9.19
N SER A 63 -11.74 9.51 -7.90
CA SER A 63 -10.50 9.49 -7.12
C SER A 63 -10.81 9.33 -5.63
N VAL A 64 -9.80 8.93 -4.86
CA VAL A 64 -9.78 8.97 -3.39
C VAL A 64 -8.34 9.23 -2.95
N THR A 65 -8.17 10.03 -1.90
CA THR A 65 -6.88 10.27 -1.26
C THR A 65 -6.94 9.73 0.15
N LEU A 66 -5.96 8.90 0.51
CA LEU A 66 -5.79 8.43 1.89
C LEU A 66 -4.59 9.12 2.51
N LYS A 67 -4.78 9.79 3.65
CA LYS A 67 -3.71 10.53 4.34
C LYS A 67 -3.24 9.80 5.59
N GLY A 68 -1.92 9.83 5.80
CA GLY A 68 -1.28 9.28 6.99
C GLY A 68 -1.73 10.01 8.23
N THR A 69 -2.41 9.30 9.13
CA THR A 69 -2.94 9.85 10.37
C THR A 69 -2.59 8.91 11.51
N HIS A 70 -2.16 9.48 12.64
CA HIS A 70 -2.00 8.75 13.88
C HIS A 70 -3.36 8.69 14.59
N LEU A 71 -3.89 7.48 14.79
CA LEU A 71 -5.22 7.27 15.37
C LEU A 71 -5.14 6.85 16.83
N SER A 72 -5.75 7.63 17.72
CA SER A 72 -6.10 7.19 19.07
C SER A 72 -7.45 6.46 19.06
N GLY A 73 -7.62 5.41 19.88
CA GLY A 73 -8.90 4.69 20.01
C GLY A 73 -9.29 3.78 18.83
N LYS A 74 -8.30 3.32 18.04
CA LYS A 74 -8.52 2.35 16.94
C LYS A 74 -8.98 0.98 17.47
N LYS A 75 -9.59 0.18 16.59
CA LYS A 75 -9.95 -1.22 16.90
C LYS A 75 -8.68 -2.05 17.18
N ALA A 76 -8.81 -3.08 18.02
CA ALA A 76 -7.71 -4.01 18.27
C ALA A 76 -7.21 -4.65 16.97
N GLY A 77 -5.89 -4.80 16.85
CA GLY A 77 -5.23 -5.36 15.66
C GLY A 77 -4.86 -4.36 14.57
N TYR A 78 -5.25 -3.09 14.68
CA TYR A 78 -4.86 -2.04 13.73
C TYR A 78 -3.59 -1.29 14.19
N ALA A 79 -2.72 -0.95 13.24
CA ALA A 79 -1.53 -0.11 13.49
C ALA A 79 -1.93 1.33 13.90
N ASP A 80 -1.10 2.00 14.71
CA ASP A 80 -1.31 3.40 15.14
C ASP A 80 -1.39 4.37 13.96
N TRP A 81 -0.49 4.17 13.01
CA TRP A 81 -0.48 4.93 11.76
C TRP A 81 -1.35 4.22 10.72
N GLN A 82 -2.36 4.94 10.25
CA GLN A 82 -3.26 4.47 9.20
C GLN A 82 -3.32 5.49 8.06
N LEU A 83 -3.69 5.02 6.88
CA LEU A 83 -4.05 5.88 5.75
C LEU A 83 -5.59 5.93 5.69
N ILE A 84 -6.19 7.08 6.00
CA ILE A 84 -7.66 7.25 6.08
C ILE A 84 -8.16 8.23 5.02
N GLU A 85 -9.40 8.05 4.54
CA GLU A 85 -10.03 9.00 3.61
C GLU A 85 -10.08 10.41 4.22
N GLU A 86 -9.83 11.40 3.38
CA GLU A 86 -10.20 12.79 3.62
C GLU A 86 -11.58 13.11 3.04
#